data_AF-A0A949EIB7-F1
#
_entry.id   AF-A0A949EIB7-F1
#
_cell.length_a   1.000
_cell.length_b   1.000
_cell.length_c   1.000
_cell.angle_alpha   90.00
_cell.angle_beta   90.00
_cell.angle_gamma   90.00
#
_symmetry.space_group_name_H-M   'P 1'
#
loop_
_entity.id
_entity.type
_entity.pdbx_description
1 polymer ?
#
loop_
_entity_poly.entity_id
_entity_poly.type
_entity_poly.pdbx_seq_one_letter_code
_entity_poly.pdbx_strand_id
1 'polypeptide(L)'
;MTKELNVRWGWLKGMYIYTIIGAGGLGLGIIIIPEVMRSIFGWLSQDPIVFGVFGCAFLSFALLSILGLQSPLKFAPILLLQLCYKVVWFIGVILPILFRGKFPTYAILYVVIFATYIIGDLIAIPFSYVFAKQSDK
;
A
#
# COMPACT_ATOMS: atom_id res chain seq x y z
N MET A 1 -23.66 -25.22 -0.39
CA MET A 1 -24.06 -23.90 -0.94
C MET A 1 -22.78 -23.16 -1.33
N THR A 2 -22.40 -23.21 -2.60
CA THR A 2 -21.25 -22.46 -3.14
C THR A 2 -21.58 -20.97 -2.99
N LYS A 3 -20.90 -20.30 -2.06
CA LYS A 3 -21.03 -18.85 -1.89
C LYS A 3 -20.51 -18.23 -3.19
N GLU A 4 -21.41 -17.65 -3.99
CA GLU A 4 -21.03 -16.95 -5.22
C GLU A 4 -19.95 -15.92 -4.89
N LEU A 5 -18.75 -16.14 -5.44
CA LEU A 5 -17.61 -15.25 -5.23
C LEU A 5 -17.83 -13.98 -6.05
N ASN A 6 -18.46 -12.98 -5.45
CA ASN A 6 -18.65 -11.67 -6.07
C ASN A 6 -17.33 -10.89 -6.07
N VAL A 7 -16.51 -11.14 -7.08
CA VAL A 7 -15.19 -10.51 -7.27
C VAL A 7 -15.34 -9.27 -8.16
N ARG A 8 -14.93 -8.11 -7.61
CA ARG A 8 -14.90 -6.83 -8.34
C ARG A 8 -13.61 -6.71 -9.16
N TRP A 9 -13.54 -7.42 -10.29
CA TRP A 9 -12.33 -7.54 -11.11
C TRP A 9 -11.69 -6.22 -11.53
N GLY A 10 -12.50 -5.21 -11.91
CA GLY A 10 -12.00 -3.89 -12.30
C GLY A 10 -11.30 -3.18 -11.14
N TRP A 11 -11.88 -3.21 -9.96
CA TRP A 11 -11.29 -2.64 -8.73
C TRP A 11 -10.02 -3.39 -8.32
N LEU A 12 -10.05 -4.73 -8.40
CA LEU A 12 -8.91 -5.56 -8.06
C LEU A 12 -7.69 -5.27 -8.96
N LYS A 13 -7.88 -5.26 -10.28
CA LYS A 13 -6.83 -4.88 -11.22
C LYS A 13 -6.43 -3.42 -11.08
N GLY A 14 -7.39 -2.53 -10.84
CA GLY A 14 -7.15 -1.11 -10.60
C GLY A 14 -6.21 -0.87 -9.42
N MET A 15 -6.39 -1.57 -8.31
CA MET A 15 -5.51 -1.45 -7.14
C MET A 15 -4.09 -1.98 -7.39
N TYR A 16 -3.93 -3.04 -8.19
CA TYR A 16 -2.60 -3.46 -8.63
C TYR A 16 -1.91 -2.39 -9.49
N ILE A 17 -2.62 -1.82 -10.48
CA ILE A 17 -2.07 -0.72 -11.30
C ILE A 17 -1.71 0.48 -10.42
N TYR A 18 -2.60 0.84 -9.49
CA TYR A 18 -2.37 1.96 -8.60
C TYR A 18 -1.12 1.73 -7.75
N THR A 19 -0.94 0.52 -7.22
CA THR A 19 0.27 0.11 -6.49
C THR A 19 1.52 0.20 -7.37
N ILE A 20 1.47 -0.31 -8.60
CA ILE A 20 2.61 -0.28 -9.52
C ILE A 20 3.09 1.16 -9.74
N ILE A 21 2.17 2.09 -9.99
CA ILE A 21 2.51 3.48 -10.27
C ILE A 21 2.91 4.21 -8.98
N GLY A 22 2.08 4.12 -7.93
CA GLY A 22 2.28 4.87 -6.70
C GLY A 22 3.43 4.33 -5.86
N ALA A 23 3.35 3.05 -5.44
CA ALA A 23 4.40 2.44 -4.65
C ALA A 23 5.68 2.22 -5.46
N GLY A 24 5.56 1.85 -6.74
CA GLY A 24 6.73 1.65 -7.61
C GLY A 24 7.46 2.96 -7.91
N GLY A 25 6.71 4.02 -8.25
CA GLY A 25 7.27 5.36 -8.45
C GLY A 25 7.92 5.91 -7.19
N LEU A 26 7.26 5.77 -6.03
CA LEU A 26 7.83 6.20 -4.75
C LEU A 26 9.08 5.38 -4.38
N GLY A 27 9.02 4.05 -4.53
CA GLY A 27 10.13 3.15 -4.24
C GLY A 27 11.36 3.43 -5.10
N LEU A 28 11.18 3.52 -6.42
CA LEU A 28 12.26 3.89 -7.35
C LEU A 28 12.81 5.29 -7.07
N GLY A 29 11.92 6.26 -6.82
CA GLY A 29 12.32 7.63 -6.50
C GLY A 29 13.20 7.68 -5.25
N ILE A 30 12.84 6.96 -4.20
CA ILE A 30 13.61 6.90 -2.96
C ILE A 30 14.99 6.25 -3.17
N ILE A 31 15.07 5.20 -4.00
CA ILE A 31 16.33 4.48 -4.25
C ILE A 31 17.28 5.29 -5.15
N ILE A 32 16.76 5.93 -6.21
CA ILE A 32 17.58 6.53 -7.27
C ILE A 32 17.79 8.03 -7.05
N ILE A 33 16.77 8.74 -6.57
CA ILE A 33 16.76 10.20 -6.40
C ILE A 33 16.21 10.63 -5.02
N PRO A 34 16.78 10.12 -3.91
CA PRO A 34 16.26 10.33 -2.56
C PRO A 34 16.09 11.81 -2.20
N GLU A 35 17.05 12.66 -2.57
CA GLU A 35 17.02 14.10 -2.30
C GLU A 35 15.85 14.81 -2.96
N VAL A 36 15.54 14.43 -4.20
CA VAL A 36 14.41 14.99 -4.96
C VAL A 36 13.10 14.56 -4.31
N MET A 37 12.98 13.31 -3.88
CA MET A 37 11.81 12.84 -3.13
C MET A 37 11.63 13.56 -1.81
N ARG A 38 12.71 13.74 -1.04
CA ARG A 38 12.63 14.51 0.22
C ARG A 38 12.16 15.93 -0.02
N SER A 39 12.65 16.60 -1.07
CA SER A 39 12.23 17.94 -1.45
C SER A 39 10.75 18.01 -1.84
N ILE A 40 10.29 17.14 -2.75
CA ILE A 40 8.90 17.11 -3.25
C ILE A 40 7.90 16.90 -2.11
N PHE A 41 8.21 16.00 -1.17
CA PHE A 41 7.32 15.68 -0.07
C PHE A 41 7.57 16.51 1.20
N GLY A 42 8.55 17.42 1.19
CA GLY A 42 8.91 18.22 2.36
C GLY A 42 9.39 17.38 3.55
N TRP A 43 10.01 16.22 3.29
CA TRP A 43 10.50 15.33 4.34
C TRP A 43 11.78 15.85 4.96
N LEU A 44 11.89 15.69 6.28
CA LEU A 44 13.13 15.93 7.02
C LEU A 44 14.22 14.94 6.57
N SER A 45 15.47 15.22 6.96
CA SER A 45 16.58 14.30 6.73
C SER A 45 16.26 12.91 7.28
N GLN A 46 16.52 11.89 6.49
CA GLN A 46 16.30 10.48 6.83
C GLN A 46 17.65 9.76 6.86
N ASP A 47 17.76 8.74 7.71
CA ASP A 47 18.89 7.82 7.63
C ASP A 47 18.88 7.12 6.24
N PRO A 48 19.97 7.19 5.45
CA PRO A 48 19.98 6.66 4.09
C PRO A 48 19.71 5.15 4.02
N ILE A 49 20.14 4.38 5.02
CA ILE A 49 19.96 2.93 5.05
C ILE A 49 18.49 2.60 5.34
N VAL A 50 17.90 3.23 6.36
CA VAL A 50 16.47 3.04 6.69
C VAL A 50 15.56 3.52 5.56
N PHE A 51 15.89 4.67 4.95
CA PHE A 51 15.12 5.22 3.83
C PHE A 51 15.21 4.33 2.59
N GLY A 52 16.40 3.79 2.31
CA GLY A 52 16.61 2.81 1.24
C GLY A 52 15.78 1.54 1.43
N VAL A 53 15.74 0.97 2.65
CA VAL A 53 14.90 -0.20 2.97
C VAL A 53 13.42 0.10 2.70
N PHE A 54 12.96 1.29 3.07
CA PHE A 54 11.60 1.74 2.81
C PHE A 54 11.29 1.81 1.30
N GLY A 55 12.19 2.40 0.51
CA GLY A 55 12.07 2.43 -0.95
C GLY A 55 12.04 1.02 -1.58
N CYS A 56 12.93 0.13 -1.14
CA CYS A 56 13.00 -1.26 -1.62
C CYS A 56 11.73 -2.06 -1.33
N ALA A 57 11.14 -1.89 -0.14
CA ALA A 57 9.88 -2.54 0.21
C ALA A 57 8.73 -2.06 -0.71
N PHE A 58 8.66 -0.76 -0.96
CA PHE A 58 7.62 -0.18 -1.83
C PHE A 58 7.77 -0.61 -3.28
N LEU A 59 9.00 -0.64 -3.78
CA LEU A 59 9.29 -1.16 -5.11
C LEU A 59 8.93 -2.66 -5.21
N SER A 60 9.18 -3.43 -4.16
CA SER A 60 8.82 -4.85 -4.11
C SER A 60 7.31 -5.07 -4.18
N PHE A 61 6.51 -4.22 -3.52
CA PHE A 61 5.03 -4.25 -3.66
C PHE A 61 4.60 -3.98 -5.09
N ALA A 62 5.24 -3.05 -5.79
CA ALA A 62 4.96 -2.78 -7.19
C ALA A 62 5.31 -3.98 -8.08
N LEU A 63 6.50 -4.57 -7.91
CA LEU A 63 6.94 -5.73 -8.69
C LEU A 63 5.99 -6.93 -8.51
N LEU A 64 5.58 -7.22 -7.28
CA LEU A 64 4.61 -8.29 -7.01
C LEU A 64 3.20 -7.94 -7.54
N SER A 65 2.84 -6.66 -7.58
CA SER A 65 1.58 -6.21 -8.17
C SER A 65 1.53 -6.38 -9.70
N ILE A 66 2.68 -6.37 -10.39
CA ILE A 66 2.76 -6.73 -11.81
C ILE A 66 2.31 -8.19 -12.01
N LEU A 67 2.78 -9.10 -11.16
CA LEU A 67 2.33 -10.50 -11.17
C LEU A 67 0.84 -10.61 -10.80
N GLY A 68 0.38 -9.72 -9.92
CA GLY A 68 -1.03 -9.57 -9.58
C GLY A 68 -1.93 -9.21 -10.77
N LEU A 69 -1.44 -8.51 -11.80
CA LEU A 69 -2.24 -8.27 -13.00
C LEU A 69 -2.52 -9.54 -13.80
N GLN A 70 -1.56 -10.48 -13.82
CA GLN A 70 -1.69 -11.77 -14.51
C GLN A 70 -2.54 -12.75 -13.71
N SER A 71 -2.42 -12.77 -12.38
CA SER A 71 -3.17 -13.67 -11.49
C SER A 71 -3.78 -12.92 -10.29
N PRO A 72 -4.83 -12.10 -10.50
CA PRO A 72 -5.30 -11.14 -9.49
C PRO A 72 -5.73 -11.73 -8.15
N LEU A 73 -6.37 -12.91 -8.16
CA LEU A 73 -6.80 -13.57 -6.93
C LEU A 73 -5.63 -14.22 -6.18
N LYS A 74 -4.67 -14.82 -6.91
CA LYS A 74 -3.50 -15.48 -6.31
C LYS A 74 -2.63 -14.50 -5.54
N PHE A 75 -2.53 -13.26 -6.02
CA PHE A 75 -1.73 -12.20 -5.40
C PHE A 75 -2.54 -11.24 -4.51
N ALA A 76 -3.83 -11.53 -4.26
CA ALA A 76 -4.66 -10.71 -3.36
C ALA A 76 -4.02 -10.49 -1.96
N PRO A 77 -3.22 -11.42 -1.40
CA PRO A 77 -2.46 -11.17 -0.18
C PRO A 77 -1.52 -9.95 -0.23
N ILE A 78 -1.08 -9.50 -1.41
CA ILE A 78 -0.25 -8.29 -1.56
C ILE A 78 -1.06 -7.03 -1.29
N LEU A 79 -2.29 -6.95 -1.80
CA LEU A 79 -3.21 -5.85 -1.48
C LEU A 79 -3.63 -5.91 -0.01
N LEU A 80 -3.86 -7.11 0.53
CA LEU A 80 -4.13 -7.28 1.96
C LEU A 80 -2.96 -6.79 2.83
N LEU A 81 -1.72 -7.14 2.46
CA LEU A 81 -0.53 -6.65 3.15
C LEU A 81 -0.47 -5.12 3.15
N GLN A 82 -0.77 -4.49 2.00
CA GLN A 82 -0.81 -3.04 1.89
C GLN A 82 -1.88 -2.41 2.78
N LEU A 83 -3.09 -2.98 2.80
CA LEU A 83 -4.17 -2.54 3.68
C LEU A 83 -3.73 -2.65 5.15
N CYS A 84 -3.23 -3.82 5.57
CA CYS A 84 -2.78 -4.05 6.93
C CYS A 84 -1.66 -3.09 7.34
N TYR A 85 -0.63 -2.93 6.49
CA TYR A 85 0.47 -2.00 6.72
C TYR A 85 -0.04 -0.57 6.93
N LYS A 86 -0.91 -0.07 6.05
CA LYS A 86 -1.40 1.31 6.12
C LYS A 86 -2.31 1.53 7.32
N VAL A 87 -3.12 0.54 7.70
CA VAL A 87 -3.94 0.58 8.92
C VAL A 87 -3.07 0.59 10.17
N VAL A 88 -2.08 -0.30 10.25
CA VAL A 88 -1.11 -0.35 11.37
C VAL A 88 -0.33 0.95 11.47
N TRP A 89 0.13 1.50 10.35
CA TRP A 89 0.81 2.79 10.31
C TRP A 89 -0.09 3.95 10.78
N PHE A 90 -1.35 3.98 10.32
CA PHE A 90 -2.28 5.03 10.72
C PHE A 90 -2.55 4.98 12.23
N ILE A 91 -2.84 3.80 12.78
CA ILE A 91 -3.13 3.62 14.21
C ILE A 91 -1.87 3.82 15.08
N GLY A 92 -0.74 3.25 14.67
CA GLY A 92 0.49 3.25 15.46
C GLY A 92 1.31 4.54 15.38
N VAL A 93 1.16 5.31 14.30
CA VAL A 93 1.97 6.51 14.05
C VAL A 93 1.10 7.77 14.00
N ILE A 94 0.11 7.81 13.10
CA ILE A 94 -0.67 9.04 12.84
C ILE A 94 -1.60 9.37 14.01
N LEU A 95 -2.32 8.39 14.53
CA LEU A 95 -3.28 8.59 15.60
C LEU A 95 -2.63 9.18 16.88
N PRO A 96 -1.48 8.67 17.38
CA PRO A 96 -0.75 9.30 18.48
C PRO A 96 -0.30 10.75 18.19
N ILE A 97 0.13 11.04 16.96
CA ILE A 97 0.54 12.40 16.58
C ILE A 97 -0.65 13.36 16.61
N LEU A 98 -1.81 12.91 16.12
CA LEU A 98 -3.05 13.69 16.16
C LEU A 98 -3.47 14.02 17.59
N PHE A 99 -3.41 13.05 18.52
CA PHE A 99 -3.73 13.29 19.93
C PHE A 99 -2.78 14.27 20.62
N ARG A 100 -1.55 14.44 20.12
CA ARG A 100 -0.58 15.43 20.63
C ARG A 100 -0.80 16.85 20.08
N GLY A 101 -1.75 17.04 19.16
CA GLY A 101 -2.12 18.35 18.61
C GLY A 101 -1.08 19.03 17.71
N LYS A 102 0.03 18.36 17.38
CA LYS A 102 1.10 18.89 16.51
C LYS A 102 1.23 18.03 15.27
N PHE A 103 0.26 18.13 14.37
CA PHE A 103 0.28 17.39 13.12
C PHE A 103 1.13 18.13 12.07
N PRO A 104 2.23 17.54 11.57
CA PRO A 104 3.09 18.22 10.61
C PRO A 104 2.42 18.33 9.24
N THR A 105 2.48 19.51 8.62
CA THR A 105 1.84 19.78 7.32
C THR A 105 2.34 18.86 6.21
N TYR A 106 3.62 18.50 6.20
CA TYR A 106 4.20 17.59 5.20
C TYR A 106 3.56 16.19 5.22
N ALA A 107 3.00 15.77 6.36
CA ALA A 107 2.36 14.46 6.50
C ALA A 107 0.95 14.41 5.91
N ILE A 108 0.31 15.55 5.65
CA ILE A 108 -1.07 15.61 5.15
C ILE A 108 -1.18 14.88 3.80
N LEU A 109 -0.30 15.22 2.85
CA LEU A 109 -0.28 14.59 1.53
C LEU A 109 -0.12 13.08 1.65
N TYR A 110 0.77 12.63 2.54
CA TYR A 110 1.06 11.22 2.77
C TYR A 110 -0.15 10.47 3.34
N VAL A 111 -0.82 11.07 4.32
CA VAL A 111 -2.06 10.52 4.92
C VAL A 111 -3.18 10.43 3.88
N VAL A 112 -3.37 11.46 3.06
CA VAL A 112 -4.41 11.47 2.02
C VAL A 112 -4.17 10.36 1.01
N ILE A 113 -2.93 10.20 0.51
CA ILE A 113 -2.58 9.11 -0.40
C ILE A 113 -2.83 7.76 0.28
N PHE A 114 -2.44 7.58 1.54
CA PHE A 114 -2.65 6.29 2.21
C PHE A 114 -4.13 5.98 2.46
N ALA A 115 -4.94 7.00 2.71
CA ALA A 115 -6.38 6.86 2.85
C ALA A 115 -7.03 6.38 1.54
N THR A 116 -6.60 6.87 0.36
CA THR A 116 -7.12 6.37 -0.91
C THR A 116 -6.79 4.91 -1.14
N TYR A 117 -5.60 4.45 -0.74
CA TYR A 117 -5.24 3.02 -0.79
C TYR A 117 -6.10 2.19 0.16
N ILE A 118 -6.28 2.62 1.42
CA ILE A 118 -7.10 1.89 2.39
C ILE A 118 -8.52 1.72 1.85
N ILE A 119 -9.13 2.81 1.35
CA ILE A 119 -10.49 2.77 0.79
C ILE A 119 -10.53 1.88 -0.45
N GLY A 120 -9.57 2.04 -1.36
CA GLY A 120 -9.48 1.23 -2.59
C GLY A 120 -9.31 -0.25 -2.31
N ASP A 121 -8.42 -0.63 -1.39
CA ASP A 121 -8.17 -2.01 -1.00
C ASP A 121 -9.40 -2.64 -0.32
N LEU A 122 -10.09 -1.91 0.57
CA LEU A 122 -11.35 -2.35 1.19
C LEU A 122 -12.46 -2.61 0.15
N ILE A 123 -12.48 -1.85 -0.94
CA ILE A 123 -13.45 -2.03 -2.04
C ILE A 123 -13.04 -3.18 -2.96
N ALA A 124 -11.74 -3.33 -3.22
CA ALA A 124 -11.19 -4.23 -4.24
C ALA A 124 -10.99 -5.66 -3.76
N ILE A 125 -10.57 -5.85 -2.50
CA ILE A 125 -10.19 -7.16 -1.98
C ILE A 125 -11.44 -8.03 -1.78
N PRO A 126 -11.52 -9.21 -2.41
CA PRO A 126 -12.58 -10.17 -2.13
C PRO A 126 -12.28 -10.92 -0.83
N PHE A 127 -12.58 -10.32 0.33
CA PHE A 127 -12.25 -10.88 1.64
C PHE A 127 -12.78 -12.30 1.87
N SER A 128 -13.94 -12.62 1.30
CA SER A 128 -14.51 -13.98 1.35
C SER A 128 -13.63 -15.02 0.65
N TYR A 129 -12.92 -14.63 -0.41
CA TYR A 129 -11.94 -15.48 -1.09
C TYR A 129 -10.67 -15.62 -0.26
N VAL A 130 -10.13 -14.48 0.21
CA VAL A 130 -8.84 -14.43 0.90
C VAL A 130 -8.86 -15.19 2.22
N PHE A 131 -9.98 -15.15 2.94
CA PHE A 131 -10.18 -15.88 4.20
C PHE A 131 -10.96 -17.19 4.04
N ALA A 132 -11.22 -17.64 2.80
CA ALA A 132 -11.82 -18.95 2.60
C ALA A 132 -10.85 -20.02 3.12
N LYS A 133 -11.36 -20.94 3.95
CA LYS A 133 -10.60 -22.11 4.38
C LYS A 133 -10.19 -22.90 3.14
N GLN A 134 -8.90 -23.19 2.98
CA GLN A 134 -8.48 -24.21 2.02
C GLN A 134 -9.17 -25.51 2.43
N SER A 135 -10.02 -26.04 1.56
CA SER A 135 -10.54 -27.39 1.75
C SER A 135 -9.33 -28.32 1.61
N ASP A 136 -8.88 -28.89 2.72
CA ASP A 136 -7.86 -29.94 2.73
C ASP A 136 -8.26 -30.98 1.67
N LYS A 137 -7.39 -31.17 0.68
CA LYS A 137 -7.44 -32.30 -0.26
C LYS A 137 -6.32 -33.25 0.09
#